data_AF-A0A370QPZ9-F1
#
_entry.id   AF-A0A370QPZ9-F1
#
_cell.length_a   1.000
_cell.length_b   1.000
_cell.length_c   1.000
_cell.angle_alpha   90.00
_cell.angle_beta   90.00
_cell.angle_gamma   90.00
#
_symmetry.space_group_name_H-M   'P 1'
#
loop_
_entity.id
_entity.type
_entity.pdbx_description
1 polymer ?
#
loop_
_entity_poly.entity_id
_entity_poly.type
_entity_poly.pdbx_seq_one_letter_code
_entity_poly.pdbx_strand_id
1 'polypeptide(L)'
;MRLIHTLLIASMGLLSVNAMAATNAQKCLTYAKGEMKGNIEVMNLLNQIVINNDDVQEYKYDKNIGKQHIATEIVINAHSSQEILGKIVCLLENDNPLYSLFIPLD
;
A
#
# COMPACT_ATOMS: atom_id res chain seq x y z
N MET A 1 40.93 26.79 -30.31
CA MET A 1 39.96 25.70 -30.56
C MET A 1 40.49 24.45 -29.85
N ARG A 2 39.83 23.75 -28.94
CA ARG A 2 38.46 23.71 -28.42
C ARG A 2 38.54 23.23 -26.96
N LEU A 3 37.85 23.93 -26.05
CA LEU A 3 37.52 23.47 -24.70
C LEU A 3 36.37 22.46 -24.77
N ILE A 4 36.52 21.29 -24.17
CA ILE A 4 35.43 20.33 -23.87
C ILE A 4 35.88 19.61 -22.58
N HIS A 5 35.67 20.14 -21.36
CA HIS A 5 34.45 20.04 -20.52
C HIS A 5 33.67 18.74 -20.69
N THR A 6 34.17 17.64 -20.11
CA THR A 6 33.38 16.43 -19.88
C THR A 6 32.65 16.56 -18.54
N LEU A 7 31.38 16.88 -18.64
CA LEU A 7 30.41 17.03 -17.56
C LEU A 7 30.14 15.66 -16.92
N LEU A 8 30.47 15.48 -15.64
CA LEU A 8 30.11 14.30 -14.86
C LEU A 8 28.62 14.43 -14.47
N ILE A 9 27.73 13.71 -15.16
CA ILE A 9 26.30 13.72 -14.85
C ILE A 9 26.08 12.87 -13.60
N ALA A 10 25.76 13.53 -12.48
CA ALA A 10 25.21 12.90 -11.29
C ALA A 10 23.76 12.48 -11.57
N SER A 11 23.56 11.22 -11.97
CA SER A 11 22.24 10.59 -12.08
C SER A 11 22.10 9.51 -11.00
N MET A 12 21.96 9.92 -9.75
CA MET A 12 21.48 9.07 -8.65
C MET A 12 20.34 9.81 -7.97
N GLY A 13 19.10 9.48 -8.33
CA GLY A 13 17.96 10.08 -7.65
C GLY A 13 16.61 9.82 -8.28
N LEU A 14 16.29 8.59 -8.69
CA LEU A 14 14.93 8.20 -9.06
C LEU A 14 14.66 6.71 -8.76
N LEU A 15 14.78 6.29 -7.50
CA LEU A 15 14.29 4.97 -7.05
C LEU A 15 13.80 5.09 -5.59
N SER A 16 12.59 5.60 -5.36
CA SER A 16 11.98 5.49 -4.01
C SER A 16 10.46 5.56 -3.94
N VAL A 17 9.73 5.82 -5.02
CA VAL A 17 8.27 5.93 -4.95
C VAL A 17 7.61 4.57 -4.62
N ASN A 18 8.11 3.47 -5.18
CA ASN A 18 7.52 2.14 -4.98
C ASN A 18 7.82 1.52 -3.60
N ALA A 19 8.92 1.91 -2.95
CA ALA A 19 9.28 1.36 -1.64
C ALA A 19 8.31 1.80 -0.53
N MET A 20 7.77 3.02 -0.64
CA MET A 20 6.83 3.55 0.35
C MET A 20 5.43 2.93 0.21
N ALA A 21 4.94 2.75 -1.02
CA ALA A 21 3.65 2.08 -1.26
C ALA A 21 3.66 0.63 -0.72
N ALA A 22 4.74 -0.12 -0.96
CA ALA A 22 4.93 -1.47 -0.42
C ALA A 22 4.88 -1.49 1.12
N THR A 23 5.55 -0.51 1.74
CA THR A 23 5.61 -0.37 3.20
C THR A 23 4.22 -0.06 3.78
N ASN A 24 3.48 0.86 3.16
CA ASN A 24 2.13 1.22 3.59
C ASN A 24 1.12 0.09 3.34
N ALA A 25 1.27 -0.69 2.26
CA ALA A 25 0.48 -1.90 2.03
C ALA A 25 0.74 -2.98 3.09
N GLN A 26 2.00 -3.17 3.51
CA GLN A 26 2.31 -4.11 4.58
C GLN A 26 1.74 -3.68 5.93
N LYS A 27 1.77 -2.37 6.24
CA LYS A 27 1.10 -1.80 7.43
C LYS A 27 -0.40 -2.02 7.37
N CYS A 28 -1.00 -1.79 6.21
CA CYS A 28 -2.42 -2.01 5.95
C CYS A 28 -2.83 -3.46 6.23
N LEU A 29 -2.13 -4.45 5.64
CA LEU A 29 -2.40 -5.87 5.88
C LEU A 29 -2.23 -6.26 7.37
N THR A 30 -1.20 -5.72 8.02
CA THR A 30 -0.93 -5.98 9.44
C THR A 30 -2.07 -5.45 10.32
N TYR A 31 -2.55 -4.24 10.02
CA TYR A 31 -3.67 -3.64 10.74
C TYR A 31 -4.97 -4.43 10.54
N ALA A 32 -5.29 -4.81 9.30
CA ALA A 32 -6.45 -5.65 8.99
C ALA A 32 -6.44 -6.98 9.74
N LYS A 33 -5.28 -7.66 9.81
CA LYS A 33 -5.11 -8.87 10.64
C LYS A 33 -5.34 -8.60 12.12
N GLY A 34 -4.95 -7.42 12.60
CA GLY A 34 -5.18 -6.98 13.98
C GLY A 34 -6.67 -6.85 14.30
N GLU A 35 -7.43 -6.19 13.42
CA GLU A 35 -8.88 -6.00 13.59
C GLU A 35 -9.65 -7.31 13.47
N MET A 36 -9.20 -8.24 12.62
CA MET A 36 -9.90 -9.49 12.32
C MET A 36 -9.52 -10.67 13.21
N LYS A 37 -8.72 -10.48 14.27
CA LYS A 37 -8.24 -11.60 15.14
C LYS A 37 -9.34 -12.54 15.66
N GLY A 38 -10.56 -12.05 15.85
CA GLY A 38 -11.71 -12.85 16.30
C GLY A 38 -12.44 -13.62 15.20
N ASN A 39 -12.16 -13.35 13.93
CA ASN A 39 -12.78 -13.98 12.77
C ASN A 39 -11.78 -14.92 12.09
N ILE A 40 -11.82 -16.21 12.44
CA ILE A 40 -10.86 -17.22 11.96
C ILE A 40 -10.90 -17.38 10.44
N GLU A 41 -12.08 -17.33 9.84
CA GLU A 41 -12.27 -17.48 8.39
C GLU A 41 -11.57 -16.36 7.62
N VAL A 42 -11.85 -15.11 7.98
CA VAL A 42 -11.20 -13.93 7.36
C VAL A 42 -9.70 -13.94 7.66
N MET A 43 -9.29 -14.32 8.87
CA MET A 43 -7.86 -14.42 9.21
C MET A 43 -7.11 -15.43 8.34
N ASN A 44 -7.73 -16.57 8.01
CA ASN A 44 -7.12 -17.55 7.13
C ASN A 44 -6.91 -16.97 5.73
N LEU A 45 -7.86 -16.19 5.20
CA LEU A 45 -7.68 -15.48 3.93
C LEU A 45 -6.56 -14.43 4.02
N LEU A 46 -6.60 -13.56 5.02
CA LEU A 46 -5.59 -12.51 5.21
C LEU A 46 -4.17 -13.08 5.39
N ASN A 47 -4.03 -14.25 5.99
CA ASN A 47 -2.73 -14.91 6.19
C ASN A 47 -2.11 -15.46 4.91
N GLN A 48 -2.91 -15.68 3.87
CA GLN A 48 -2.43 -16.15 2.57
C GLN A 48 -1.99 -15.00 1.66
N ILE A 49 -2.33 -13.75 1.99
CA ILE A 49 -2.06 -12.59 1.14
C ILE A 49 -0.56 -12.36 0.99
N VAL A 50 -0.13 -12.27 -0.26
CA VAL A 50 1.20 -11.81 -0.66
C VAL A 50 1.08 -10.39 -1.21
N ILE A 51 1.88 -9.46 -0.68
CA ILE A 51 1.93 -8.10 -1.18
C ILE A 51 2.87 -8.04 -2.39
N ASN A 52 2.32 -7.65 -3.53
CA ASN A 52 3.05 -7.31 -4.75
C ASN A 52 2.81 -5.83 -5.06
N ASN A 53 3.86 -5.10 -5.44
CA ASN A 53 3.76 -3.65 -5.69
C ASN A 53 2.82 -3.31 -6.85
N ASP A 54 2.74 -4.19 -7.85
CA ASP A 54 1.86 -3.98 -9.01
C ASP A 54 0.37 -4.09 -8.64
N ASP A 55 0.07 -4.70 -7.49
CA ASP A 55 -1.28 -4.91 -6.95
C ASP A 55 -1.67 -3.85 -5.90
N VAL A 56 -0.79 -2.88 -5.64
CA VAL A 56 -1.00 -1.80 -4.65
C VAL A 56 -1.24 -0.49 -5.36
N GLN A 57 -2.36 0.15 -5.01
CA GLN A 57 -2.67 1.52 -5.42
C GLN A 57 -2.63 2.42 -4.18
N GLU A 58 -1.88 3.52 -4.27
CA GLU A 58 -1.79 4.54 -3.23
C GLU A 58 -2.43 5.84 -3.73
N TYR A 59 -3.46 6.30 -3.03
CA TYR A 59 -4.11 7.57 -3.26
C TYR A 59 -3.78 8.51 -2.12
N LYS A 60 -3.22 9.69 -2.42
CA LYS A 60 -2.88 10.72 -1.42
C LYS A 60 -3.89 11.85 -1.48
N TYR A 61 -4.33 12.30 -0.31
CA TYR A 61 -5.30 13.36 -0.18
C TYR A 61 -4.72 14.46 0.71
N ASP A 62 -4.58 15.66 0.14
CA ASP A 62 -4.14 16.85 0.87
C ASP A 62 -5.31 17.59 1.54
N LYS A 63 -6.54 17.09 1.36
CA LYS A 63 -7.79 17.68 1.84
C LYS A 63 -8.63 16.63 2.54
N ASN A 64 -9.43 17.07 3.50
CA ASN A 64 -10.36 16.21 4.22
C ASN A 64 -11.28 15.44 3.25
N ILE A 65 -11.50 14.17 3.54
CA ILE A 65 -12.60 13.39 2.98
C ILE A 65 -13.78 13.49 3.94
N GLY A 66 -14.78 14.29 3.57
CA GLY A 66 -15.87 14.67 4.47
C GLY A 66 -15.38 15.55 5.63
N LYS A 67 -15.59 15.12 6.88
CA LYS A 67 -15.11 15.82 8.10
C LYS A 67 -13.77 15.30 8.64
N GLN A 68 -13.29 14.18 8.12
CA GLN A 68 -12.09 13.52 8.60
C GLN A 68 -10.94 13.79 7.63
N HIS A 69 -9.79 14.18 8.16
CA HIS A 69 -8.56 14.14 7.39
C HIS A 69 -8.14 12.67 7.25
N ILE A 70 -7.91 12.24 6.03
CA ILE A 70 -7.12 11.04 5.75
C ILE A 70 -6.03 11.49 4.80
N ALA A 71 -4.79 11.16 5.11
CA ALA A 71 -3.65 11.53 4.28
C ALA A 71 -3.52 10.59 3.08
N THR A 72 -3.83 9.31 3.28
CA THR A 72 -3.58 8.26 2.28
C THR A 72 -4.64 7.18 2.31
N GLU A 73 -5.09 6.72 1.14
CA GLU A 73 -5.83 5.48 0.96
C GLU A 73 -4.94 4.46 0.22
N ILE A 74 -4.91 3.25 0.74
CA ILE A 74 -4.20 2.12 0.13
C ILE A 74 -5.26 1.10 -0.30
N VAL A 75 -5.27 0.77 -1.58
CA VAL A 75 -6.07 -0.32 -2.14
C VAL A 75 -5.12 -1.43 -2.58
N ILE A 76 -5.30 -2.62 -2.02
CA ILE A 76 -4.51 -3.81 -2.32
C ILE A 76 -5.45 -4.79 -3.02
N ASN A 77 -5.14 -5.19 -4.24
CA ASN A 77 -5.72 -6.42 -4.77
C ASN A 77 -5.07 -7.57 -4.00
N ALA A 78 -5.87 -8.33 -3.25
CA ALA A 78 -5.38 -9.37 -2.36
C ALA A 78 -5.27 -10.68 -3.12
N HIS A 79 -4.06 -11.22 -3.24
CA HIS A 79 -3.79 -12.50 -3.91
C HIS A 79 -3.10 -13.45 -2.94
N SER A 80 -3.43 -14.73 -3.02
CA SER A 80 -2.54 -15.80 -2.57
C SER A 80 -1.48 -16.05 -3.64
N SER A 81 -0.59 -17.02 -3.42
CA SER A 81 0.32 -17.48 -4.48
C SER A 81 -0.40 -18.18 -5.64
N GLN A 82 -1.69 -18.49 -5.50
CA GLN A 82 -2.45 -19.34 -6.42
C GLN A 82 -3.64 -18.61 -7.06
N GLU A 83 -4.27 -17.68 -6.34
CA GLU A 83 -5.55 -17.07 -6.76
C GLU A 83 -5.77 -15.67 -6.18
N ILE A 84 -6.77 -14.97 -6.71
CA ILE A 84 -7.26 -13.70 -6.16
C ILE A 84 -8.19 -14.03 -4.99
N LEU A 85 -7.93 -13.42 -3.84
CA LEU A 85 -8.72 -13.60 -2.62
C LEU A 85 -9.72 -12.47 -2.38
N GLY A 86 -9.51 -11.29 -2.97
CA GLY A 86 -10.38 -10.13 -2.80
C GLY A 86 -9.62 -8.81 -2.86
N LYS A 87 -10.05 -7.84 -2.06
CA LYS A 87 -9.40 -6.52 -1.91
C LYS A 87 -9.26 -6.13 -0.45
N ILE A 88 -8.19 -5.42 -0.13
CA ILE A 88 -8.06 -4.69 1.14
C ILE A 88 -8.04 -3.20 0.84
N VAL A 89 -8.85 -2.44 1.57
CA VAL A 89 -8.79 -0.98 1.58
C VAL A 89 -8.36 -0.53 2.97
N CYS A 90 -7.35 0.32 3.05
CA CYS A 90 -6.96 0.98 4.30
C CYS A 90 -6.94 2.50 4.15
N LEU A 91 -7.41 3.19 5.17
CA LEU A 91 -7.29 4.64 5.30
C LEU A 91 -6.22 4.95 6.33
N LEU A 92 -5.25 5.80 5.96
CA LEU A 92 -4.10 6.15 6.79
C LEU A 92 -4.08 7.67 7.02
N GLU A 93 -3.65 8.05 8.22
CA GLU A 93 -3.34 9.41 8.62
C GLU A 93 -1.88 9.49 9.05
N ASN A 94 -1.07 10.27 8.34
CA ASN A 94 0.38 10.35 8.56
C ASN A 94 1.04 8.95 8.63
N ASP A 95 0.74 8.10 7.63
CA ASP A 95 1.20 6.71 7.53
C ASP A 95 0.75 5.75 8.66
N ASN A 96 -0.20 6.17 9.51
CA ASN A 96 -0.81 5.33 10.53
C ASN A 96 -2.19 4.86 10.06
N PRO A 97 -2.45 3.54 10.02
CA PRO A 97 -3.77 3.02 9.68
C PRO A 97 -4.83 3.46 10.70
N LEU A 98 -5.93 4.03 10.20
CA LEU A 98 -7.10 4.42 10.99
C LEU A 98 -8.27 3.44 10.80
N TYR A 99 -8.29 2.76 9.66
CA TYR A 99 -9.38 1.88 9.26
C TYR A 99 -8.87 0.86 8.25
N SER A 100 -9.41 -0.35 8.31
CA SER A 100 -9.26 -1.34 7.25
C SER A 100 -10.57 -2.05 6.91
N LEU A 101 -10.71 -2.43 5.65
CA LEU A 101 -11.81 -3.24 5.16
C LEU A 101 -11.26 -4.33 4.24
N PHE A 102 -11.62 -5.59 4.53
CA PHE A 102 -11.41 -6.71 3.62
C PHE A 102 -12.71 -7.01 2.88
N ILE A 103 -12.63 -7.06 1.56
CA ILE A 103 -13.74 -7.38 0.66
C ILE A 103 -13.35 -8.67 -0.06
N PRO A 104 -13.91 -9.84 0.33
CA PRO A 104 -13.61 -11.10 -0.34
C PRO A 104 -14.07 -11.08 -1.80
N LEU A 105 -13.42 -11.88 -2.64
CA LEU A 105 -13.90 -12.15 -4.00
C LEU A 105 -15.08 -13.12 -3.92
N ASP A 106 -16.21 -12.79 -4.56
CA ASP A 106 -17.42 -13.63 -4.61
C ASP A 106 -17.22 -14.96 -5.36
#